data_AF-A0A5P2XG33-F1
#
_entry.id   AF-A0A5P2XG33-F1
#
_cell.length_a   1.000
_cell.length_b   1.000
_cell.length_c   1.000
_cell.angle_alpha   90.00
_cell.angle_beta   90.00
_cell.angle_gamma   90.00
#
_symmetry.space_group_name_H-M   'P 1'
#
loop_
_entity.id
_entity.type
_entity.pdbx_description
1 polymer ?
#
loop_
_entity_poly.entity_id
_entity_poly.type
_entity_poly.pdbx_seq_one_letter_code
_entity_poly.pdbx_strand_id
1 'polypeptide(L)'
;MRPSSGATARRGQEVDGDAERDRVDGLDEFVGWIEGLIRRRGYDIDSPRGGGKSKLADDAGVHRAGVSRLLQRQSMPDLETMRRLAAVLDVPLREMLIRSGRLTEEDLPLSGNRRSDGGPADYRMSPEEAARRMEVPVELQELFVRVVRQFLPEGGGGG
;
A
#
# COMPACT_ATOMS: atom_id res chain seq x y z
N MET A 1 8.49 -45.44 43.43
CA MET A 1 9.30 -44.83 42.35
C MET A 1 8.44 -44.74 41.08
N ARG A 2 7.93 -43.56 40.74
CA ARG A 2 7.29 -43.24 39.44
C ARG A 2 7.75 -41.83 39.07
N PRO A 3 8.29 -41.60 37.86
CA PRO A 3 8.81 -40.29 37.49
C PRO A 3 7.70 -39.33 37.05
N SER A 4 7.97 -38.06 37.35
CA SER A 4 7.31 -36.85 36.87
C SER A 4 7.30 -36.79 35.33
N SER A 5 6.19 -36.36 34.74
CA SER A 5 6.19 -35.85 33.36
C SER A 5 5.12 -34.77 33.22
N GLY A 6 5.58 -33.53 33.13
CA GLY A 6 4.77 -32.34 32.94
C GLY A 6 5.68 -31.21 32.47
N ALA A 7 6.29 -31.38 31.30
CA ALA A 7 7.21 -30.40 30.74
C ALA A 7 7.18 -30.38 29.20
N THR A 8 6.00 -30.21 28.60
CA THR A 8 5.87 -29.93 27.16
C THR A 8 4.58 -29.14 26.88
N ALA A 9 4.54 -27.86 27.27
CA ALA A 9 3.44 -26.96 26.90
C ALA A 9 3.86 -25.47 26.87
N ARG A 10 5.09 -25.15 26.43
CA ARG A 10 5.58 -23.74 26.45
C ARG A 10 6.14 -23.19 25.14
N ARG A 11 6.16 -23.96 24.05
CA ARG A 11 6.83 -23.56 22.78
C ARG A 11 5.91 -22.88 21.75
N GLY A 12 4.59 -22.93 21.91
CA GLY A 12 3.64 -22.36 20.93
C GLY A 12 3.20 -20.91 21.21
N GLN A 13 3.46 -20.39 22.41
CA GLN A 13 2.90 -19.10 22.86
C GLN A 13 3.83 -17.90 22.62
N GLU A 14 5.10 -18.15 22.32
CA GLU A 14 6.11 -17.09 22.11
C GLU A 14 6.02 -16.51 20.69
N VAL A 15 5.76 -17.34 19.67
CA VAL A 15 5.71 -16.92 18.25
C VAL A 15 4.52 -15.99 17.95
N ASP A 16 3.35 -16.25 18.56
CA ASP A 16 2.17 -15.39 18.40
C ASP A 16 2.34 -14.03 19.07
N GLY A 17 3.17 -13.96 20.12
CA GLY A 17 3.46 -12.73 20.85
C GLY A 17 4.33 -11.77 20.05
N ASP A 18 5.30 -12.29 19.30
CA ASP A 18 6.23 -11.47 18.51
C ASP A 18 5.53 -10.83 17.29
N ALA A 19 4.69 -11.59 16.58
CA ALA A 19 3.94 -11.06 15.43
C ALA A 19 2.89 -10.01 15.84
N GLU A 20 2.26 -10.15 17.00
CA GLU A 20 1.33 -9.13 17.51
C GLU A 20 2.08 -7.86 17.94
N ARG A 21 3.25 -8.01 18.56
CA ARG A 21 4.12 -6.86 18.91
C ARG A 21 4.57 -6.12 17.66
N ASP A 22 5.05 -6.83 16.64
CA ASP A 22 5.46 -6.21 15.36
C ASP A 22 4.30 -5.45 14.69
N ARG A 23 3.06 -5.97 14.78
CA ARG A 23 1.87 -5.26 14.29
C ARG A 23 1.55 -4.00 15.10
N VAL A 24 1.64 -4.07 16.42
CA VAL A 24 1.38 -2.93 17.31
C VAL A 24 2.44 -1.85 17.10
N ASP A 25 3.72 -2.24 17.04
CA ASP A 25 4.84 -1.33 16.80
C ASP A 25 4.71 -0.66 15.42
N GLY A 26 4.33 -1.40 14.39
CA GLY A 26 4.07 -0.86 13.05
C GLY A 26 2.87 0.10 13.02
N LEU A 27 1.81 -0.15 13.78
CA LEU A 27 0.69 0.78 13.91
C LEU A 27 1.11 2.05 14.64
N ASP A 28 1.89 1.94 15.71
CA ASP A 28 2.38 3.09 16.48
C ASP A 28 3.30 3.98 15.64
N GLU A 29 4.21 3.39 14.86
CA GLU A 29 5.08 4.13 13.93
C GLU A 29 4.24 4.87 12.87
N PHE A 30 3.29 4.17 12.24
CA PHE A 30 2.41 4.76 11.23
C PHE A 30 1.58 5.91 11.81
N VAL A 31 1.01 5.73 12.99
CA VAL A 31 0.21 6.79 13.66
C VAL A 31 1.09 7.98 14.02
N GLY A 32 2.30 7.77 14.54
CA GLY A 32 3.24 8.85 14.81
C GLY A 32 3.58 9.67 13.56
N TRP A 33 3.82 8.99 12.44
CA TRP A 33 4.09 9.63 11.16
C TRP A 33 2.88 10.42 10.63
N ILE A 34 1.68 9.83 10.65
CA ILE A 34 0.48 10.50 10.12
C ILE A 34 0.05 11.68 10.97
N GLU A 35 0.17 11.60 12.30
CA GLU A 35 -0.07 12.75 13.18
C GLU A 35 0.87 13.92 12.83
N GLY A 36 2.12 13.64 12.50
CA GLY A 36 3.06 14.64 12.02
C GLY A 36 2.60 15.32 10.72
N LEU A 37 2.08 14.56 9.76
CA LEU A 37 1.49 15.11 8.53
C LEU A 37 0.26 15.99 8.83
N ILE A 38 -0.64 15.48 9.66
CA ILE A 38 -1.88 16.16 10.03
C ILE A 38 -1.57 17.52 10.69
N ARG A 39 -0.59 17.56 11.61
CA ARG A 39 -0.13 18.81 12.23
C ARG A 39 0.51 19.76 11.21
N ARG A 40 1.33 19.26 10.28
CA ARG A 40 1.93 20.07 9.19
C ARG A 40 0.88 20.70 8.27
N ARG A 41 -0.28 20.05 8.10
CA ARG A 41 -1.42 20.58 7.36
C ARG A 41 -2.26 21.59 8.13
N GLY A 42 -1.94 21.85 9.40
CA GLY A 42 -2.63 22.83 10.24
C GLY A 42 -3.87 22.29 10.93
N TYR A 43 -4.09 20.97 10.95
CA TYR A 43 -5.17 20.38 11.75
C TYR A 43 -4.76 20.29 13.22
N ASP A 44 -5.52 20.93 14.10
CA ASP A 44 -5.38 20.81 15.55
C ASP A 44 -6.08 19.55 16.08
N ILE A 45 -5.41 18.41 15.95
CA ILE A 45 -5.91 17.12 16.45
C ILE A 45 -5.75 16.94 17.96
N ASP A 46 -4.95 17.76 18.62
CA ASP A 46 -4.69 17.67 20.06
C ASP A 46 -5.69 18.52 20.87
N SER A 47 -6.49 19.35 20.19
CA SER A 47 -7.59 20.11 20.77
C SER A 47 -8.53 19.25 21.63
N PRO A 48 -8.82 19.63 22.88
CA PRO A 48 -9.77 18.93 23.76
C PRO A 48 -11.17 18.81 23.15
N ARG A 49 -11.52 19.73 22.24
CA ARG A 49 -12.83 19.79 21.59
C ARG A 49 -12.94 18.87 20.35
N GLY A 50 -11.88 18.17 19.98
CA GLY A 50 -11.88 17.22 18.86
C GLY A 50 -12.11 17.84 17.47
N GLY A 51 -12.05 19.18 17.37
CA GLY A 51 -12.38 19.93 16.16
C GLY A 51 -11.48 19.57 14.98
N GLY A 52 -10.16 19.46 15.18
CA GLY A 52 -9.24 19.12 14.10
C GLY A 52 -9.40 17.69 13.58
N LYS A 53 -9.74 16.73 14.46
CA LYS A 53 -10.01 15.33 14.03
C LYS A 53 -11.28 15.25 13.17
N SER A 54 -12.33 15.97 13.57
CA SER A 54 -13.58 16.06 12.81
C SER A 54 -13.37 16.76 11.47
N LYS A 55 -12.66 17.90 11.48
CA LYS A 55 -12.32 18.64 10.27
C LYS A 55 -11.50 17.80 9.29
N LEU A 56 -10.50 17.06 9.76
CA LEU A 56 -9.71 16.15 8.93
C LEU A 56 -10.61 15.10 8.26
N ALA A 57 -11.52 14.49 9.03
CA ALA A 57 -12.42 13.48 8.50
C ALA A 57 -13.36 14.06 7.44
N ASP A 58 -13.92 15.26 7.70
CA ASP A 58 -14.82 15.95 6.80
C ASP A 58 -14.09 16.37 5.50
N ASP A 59 -12.89 16.95 5.61
CA ASP A 59 -12.08 17.38 4.47
C ASP A 59 -11.63 16.16 3.61
N ALA A 60 -11.31 15.03 4.24
CA ALA A 60 -10.97 13.79 3.54
C ALA A 60 -12.20 13.01 3.05
N GLY A 61 -13.41 13.43 3.41
CA GLY A 61 -14.63 12.69 3.11
C GLY A 61 -14.61 11.27 3.67
N VAL A 62 -14.00 11.05 4.83
CA VAL A 62 -13.93 9.72 5.50
C VAL A 62 -14.76 9.71 6.76
N HIS A 63 -15.09 8.52 7.24
CA HIS A 63 -15.86 8.38 8.46
C HIS A 63 -15.04 8.82 9.69
N ARG A 64 -15.57 9.73 10.51
CA ARG A 64 -14.91 10.22 11.74
C ARG A 64 -14.45 9.11 12.67
N ALA A 65 -15.24 8.04 12.81
CA ALA A 65 -14.86 6.89 13.62
C ALA A 65 -13.59 6.19 13.10
N GLY A 66 -13.39 6.12 11.78
CA GLY A 66 -12.17 5.54 11.20
C GLY A 66 -10.93 6.36 11.57
N VAL A 67 -11.02 7.68 11.44
CA VAL A 67 -9.97 8.61 11.86
C VAL A 67 -9.71 8.51 13.37
N SER A 68 -10.76 8.43 14.18
CA SER A 68 -10.63 8.28 15.63
C SER A 68 -9.92 6.99 16.02
N ARG A 69 -10.30 5.84 15.45
CA ARG A 69 -9.65 4.55 15.74
C ARG A 69 -8.19 4.55 15.34
N LEU A 70 -7.86 5.12 14.18
CA LEU A 70 -6.47 5.28 13.76
C LEU A 70 -5.67 6.11 14.76
N LEU A 71 -6.13 7.32 15.10
CA LEU A 71 -5.41 8.21 16.03
C LEU A 71 -5.34 7.66 17.46
N GLN A 72 -6.27 6.77 17.82
CA GLN A 72 -6.27 6.04 19.09
C GLN A 72 -5.46 4.73 19.03
N ARG A 73 -4.74 4.45 17.94
CA ARG A 73 -3.93 3.24 17.73
C ARG A 73 -4.74 1.95 17.89
N GLN A 74 -6.03 1.98 17.54
CA GLN A 74 -6.92 0.81 17.65
C GLN A 74 -6.89 -0.06 16.40
N SER A 75 -6.72 0.54 15.21
CA SER A 75 -6.74 -0.22 13.96
C SER A 75 -6.08 0.55 12.81
N MET A 76 -5.40 -0.19 11.94
CA MET A 76 -4.92 0.33 10.65
C MET A 76 -6.12 0.67 9.74
N PRO A 77 -6.10 1.80 9.00
CA PRO A 77 -7.16 2.13 8.05
C PRO A 77 -7.19 1.15 6.88
N ASP A 78 -8.33 1.11 6.18
CA ASP A 78 -8.44 0.42 4.90
C ASP A 78 -7.84 1.25 3.75
N LEU A 79 -7.70 0.63 2.58
CA LEU A 79 -7.11 1.25 1.40
C LEU A 79 -7.88 2.52 0.95
N GLU A 80 -9.21 2.50 1.04
CA GLU A 80 -10.03 3.62 0.61
C GLU A 80 -9.82 4.84 1.51
N THR A 81 -9.77 4.61 2.81
CA THR A 81 -9.46 5.62 3.83
C THR A 81 -8.03 6.13 3.64
N MET A 82 -7.05 5.25 3.41
CA MET A 82 -5.67 5.63 3.11
C MET A 82 -5.58 6.52 1.87
N ARG A 83 -6.29 6.16 0.78
CA ARG A 83 -6.33 6.94 -0.47
C ARG A 83 -6.87 8.35 -0.24
N ARG A 84 -7.95 8.48 0.51
CA ARG A 84 -8.58 9.77 0.83
C ARG A 84 -7.72 10.63 1.75
N LEU A 85 -7.14 10.03 2.79
CA LEU A 85 -6.20 10.71 3.68
C LEU A 85 -4.94 11.17 2.94
N ALA A 86 -4.40 10.33 2.05
CA ALA A 86 -3.22 10.67 1.24
C ALA A 86 -3.46 11.91 0.37
N ALA A 87 -4.64 12.03 -0.24
CA ALA A 87 -5.01 13.20 -1.03
C ALA A 87 -5.08 14.49 -0.19
N VAL A 88 -5.73 14.44 0.98
CA VAL A 88 -5.86 15.62 1.87
C VAL A 88 -4.56 16.02 2.53
N LEU A 89 -3.76 15.03 2.91
CA LEU A 89 -2.43 15.23 3.47
C LEU A 89 -1.36 15.44 2.39
N ASP A 90 -1.76 15.51 1.11
CA ASP A 90 -0.95 15.58 -0.12
C ASP A 90 0.41 14.89 0.06
N VAL A 91 0.28 13.59 0.25
CA VAL A 91 1.35 12.60 0.22
C VAL A 91 1.02 11.57 -0.85
N PRO A 92 2.00 11.04 -1.58
CA PRO A 92 1.76 9.96 -2.53
C PRO A 92 1.14 8.73 -1.83
N LEU A 93 0.09 8.14 -2.43
CA LEU A 93 -0.53 6.92 -1.88
C LEU A 93 0.50 5.78 -1.71
N ARG A 94 1.50 5.69 -2.60
CA ARG A 94 2.61 4.74 -2.45
C ARG A 94 3.31 4.91 -1.10
N GLU A 95 3.66 6.14 -0.72
CA GLU A 95 4.34 6.40 0.54
C GLU A 95 3.44 6.06 1.74
N MET A 96 2.15 6.41 1.66
CA MET A 96 1.14 6.02 2.66
C MET A 96 1.08 4.50 2.86
N LEU A 97 1.08 3.72 1.78
CA LEU A 97 1.01 2.26 1.83
C LEU A 97 2.29 1.65 2.41
N ILE A 98 3.46 2.16 2.01
CA ILE A 98 4.75 1.69 2.54
C ILE A 98 4.86 1.97 4.03
N ARG A 99 4.53 3.19 4.45
CA ARG A 99 4.54 3.60 5.86
C ARG A 99 3.57 2.78 6.71
N SER A 100 2.47 2.30 6.13
CA SER A 100 1.52 1.43 6.83
C SER A 100 1.95 -0.04 6.89
N GLY A 101 3.09 -0.41 6.28
CA GLY A 101 3.55 -1.79 6.18
C GLY A 101 2.72 -2.67 5.24
N ARG A 102 1.78 -2.09 4.48
CA ARG A 102 0.95 -2.81 3.50
C ARG A 102 1.68 -3.12 2.20
N LEU A 103 2.82 -2.48 2.00
CA LEU A 103 3.61 -2.52 0.78
C LEU A 103 5.09 -2.33 1.14
N THR A 104 5.99 -3.01 0.45
CA THR A 104 7.42 -2.71 0.50
C THR A 104 7.83 -1.79 -0.65
N GLU A 105 9.05 -1.28 -0.61
CA GLU A 105 9.56 -0.47 -1.72
C GLU A 105 9.69 -1.29 -3.01
N GLU A 106 9.92 -2.61 -2.90
CA GLU A 106 10.10 -3.51 -4.03
C GLU A 106 8.78 -3.84 -4.73
N ASP A 107 7.66 -3.83 -4.00
CA ASP A 107 6.35 -4.15 -4.56
C ASP A 107 5.86 -3.10 -5.60
N LEU A 108 6.31 -1.86 -5.47
CA LEU A 108 6.08 -0.79 -6.45
C LEU A 108 7.40 -0.07 -6.78
N PRO A 109 8.22 -0.61 -7.70
CA PRO A 109 9.46 0.04 -8.10
C PRO A 109 9.17 1.44 -8.64
N LEU A 110 9.84 2.46 -8.09
CA LEU A 110 9.69 3.84 -8.53
C LEU A 110 10.05 3.92 -10.02
N SER A 111 9.06 4.25 -10.85
CA SER A 111 9.28 4.58 -12.26
C SER A 111 9.92 5.97 -12.35
N GLY A 112 11.17 6.10 -11.92
CA GLY A 112 11.79 7.40 -11.65
C GLY A 112 13.20 7.53 -12.20
N ASN A 113 13.34 7.56 -13.54
CA ASN A 113 14.33 8.46 -14.20
C ASN A 113 14.11 8.66 -15.71
N ARG A 114 13.00 8.21 -16.31
CA ARG A 114 12.64 8.76 -17.62
C ARG A 114 12.02 10.13 -17.39
N ARG A 115 12.88 11.15 -17.42
CA ARG A 115 12.47 12.49 -17.88
C ARG A 115 11.54 12.27 -19.07
N SER A 116 10.43 12.98 -19.04
CA SER A 116 9.32 12.88 -19.98
C SER A 116 9.71 13.35 -21.38
N ASP A 117 10.64 12.65 -22.03
CA ASP A 117 11.05 12.83 -23.43
C ASP A 117 10.52 11.70 -24.33
N GLY A 118 9.62 10.86 -23.83
CA GLY A 118 8.94 9.83 -24.61
C GLY A 118 7.46 9.86 -24.31
N GLY A 119 6.65 10.31 -25.27
CA GLY A 119 5.20 10.20 -25.21
C GLY A 119 4.71 8.75 -25.09
N PRO A 120 3.40 8.47 -25.22
CA PRO A 120 2.77 7.15 -25.01
C PRO A 120 3.24 6.02 -25.94
N ALA A 121 4.29 6.24 -26.74
CA ALA A 121 4.99 5.23 -27.52
C ALA A 121 6.03 4.44 -26.71
N ASP A 122 6.55 4.99 -25.61
CA ASP A 122 7.80 4.51 -24.98
C ASP A 122 7.63 3.35 -23.98
N TYR A 123 6.39 2.89 -23.79
CA TYR A 123 6.03 1.70 -22.99
C TYR A 123 5.22 0.66 -23.79
N ARG A 124 5.18 0.75 -25.12
CA ARG A 124 4.58 -0.31 -25.93
C ARG A 124 5.58 -1.43 -26.15
N MET A 125 5.73 -2.27 -25.11
CA MET A 125 6.35 -3.58 -25.26
C MET A 125 5.57 -4.35 -26.34
N SER A 126 6.25 -4.83 -27.38
CA SER A 126 5.58 -5.63 -28.40
C SER A 126 5.14 -6.97 -27.80
N PRO A 127 4.09 -7.61 -28.34
CA PRO A 127 3.68 -8.95 -27.89
C PRO A 127 4.82 -9.97 -27.90
N GLU A 128 5.76 -9.86 -28.85
CA GLU A 128 6.93 -10.73 -28.97
C GLU A 128 7.95 -10.48 -27.85
N GLU A 129 8.16 -9.20 -27.51
CA GLU A 129 9.01 -8.77 -26.40
C GLU A 129 8.43 -9.25 -25.06
N ALA A 130 7.11 -9.15 -24.89
CA ALA A 130 6.40 -9.63 -23.72
C ALA A 130 6.51 -11.15 -23.56
N ALA A 131 6.36 -11.92 -24.65
CA ALA A 131 6.48 -13.38 -24.62
C ALA A 131 7.85 -13.84 -24.12
N ARG A 132 8.92 -13.18 -24.57
CA ARG A 132 10.30 -13.47 -24.10
C ARG A 132 10.47 -13.17 -22.63
N ARG A 133 9.98 -12.02 -22.16
CA ARG A 133 10.16 -11.56 -20.79
C ARG A 133 9.32 -12.34 -19.78
N MET A 134 8.17 -12.84 -20.21
CA MET A 134 7.32 -13.74 -19.43
C MET A 134 7.78 -15.21 -19.49
N GLU A 135 8.92 -15.47 -20.14
CA GLU A 135 9.49 -16.82 -20.29
C GLU A 135 8.49 -17.82 -20.91
N VAL A 136 7.65 -17.33 -21.85
CA VAL A 136 6.74 -18.19 -22.59
C VAL A 136 7.57 -19.20 -23.40
N PRO A 137 7.31 -20.51 -23.28
CA PRO A 137 7.98 -21.54 -24.07
C PRO A 137 8.00 -21.19 -25.56
N VAL A 138 9.12 -21.42 -26.24
CA VAL A 138 9.32 -20.93 -27.63
C VAL A 138 8.23 -21.43 -28.58
N GLU A 139 7.71 -22.63 -28.33
CA GLU A 139 6.63 -23.27 -29.08
C GLU A 139 5.27 -22.57 -28.89
N LEU A 140 5.10 -21.84 -27.79
CA LEU A 140 3.89 -21.11 -27.43
C LEU A 140 3.97 -19.62 -27.71
N GLN A 141 5.14 -19.08 -28.06
CA GLN A 141 5.32 -17.64 -28.29
C GLN A 141 4.46 -17.13 -29.45
N GLU A 142 4.34 -17.88 -30.55
CA GLU A 142 3.47 -17.49 -31.67
C GLU A 142 2.00 -17.44 -31.28
N LEU A 143 1.54 -18.41 -30.48
CA LEU A 143 0.17 -18.46 -29.99
C LEU A 143 -0.10 -17.29 -29.04
N PHE A 144 0.83 -17.02 -28.11
CA PHE A 144 0.76 -15.89 -27.19
C PHE A 144 0.63 -14.56 -27.94
N VAL A 145 1.52 -14.31 -28.91
CA VAL A 145 1.52 -13.10 -29.74
C VAL A 145 0.18 -12.93 -30.45
N ARG A 146 -0.35 -14.02 -31.02
CA ARG A 146 -1.63 -14.01 -31.74
C ARG A 146 -2.80 -13.62 -30.83
N VAL A 147 -2.84 -14.16 -29.62
CA VAL A 147 -3.91 -13.89 -28.64
C VAL A 147 -3.81 -12.44 -28.14
N VAL A 148 -2.62 -12.01 -27.72
CA VAL A 148 -2.41 -10.66 -27.16
C VAL A 148 -2.76 -9.56 -28.17
N ARG A 149 -2.43 -9.75 -29.45
CA ARG A 149 -2.77 -8.79 -30.51
C ARG A 149 -4.28 -8.52 -30.63
N GLN A 150 -5.14 -9.46 -30.24
CA GLN A 150 -6.60 -9.25 -30.25
C GLN A 150 -7.08 -8.26 -29.17
N PHE A 151 -6.28 -8.08 -28.11
CA PHE A 151 -6.58 -7.18 -27.00
C PHE A 151 -5.85 -5.84 -27.09
N LEU A 152 -4.93 -5.69 -28.05
CA LEU A 152 -4.25 -4.42 -28.27
C LEU A 152 -5.17 -3.50 -29.07
N PRO A 153 -5.32 -2.23 -28.66
CA PRO A 153 -6.03 -1.26 -29.47
C PRO A 153 -5.30 -1.15 -30.80
N GLU A 154 -6.01 -1.32 -31.92
CA GLU A 154 -5.44 -1.11 -33.24
C GLU A 154 -4.81 0.29 -33.25
N GLY A 155 -3.52 0.36 -33.57
CA GLY A 155 -2.78 1.61 -33.55
C GLY A 155 -3.55 2.68 -34.31
N GLY A 156 -3.79 3.82 -33.68
CA GLY A 156 -4.41 4.98 -34.31
C GLY A 156 -3.62 5.39 -35.56
N GLY A 157 -4.09 4.90 -36.71
CA GLY A 157 -3.81 5.45 -38.02
C GLY A 157 -5.07 6.18 -38.47
N GLY A 158 -5.05 7.50 -38.40
CA GLY A 158 -6.15 8.33 -38.90
C GLY A 158 -5.87 9.81 -38.71
N GLY A 159 -5.50 10.48 -39.80
CA GLY A 159 -5.46 11.94 -39.94
C GLY A 159 -4.08 12.49 -40.29
#